data_AF-A0A950XFU0-F1
#
_entry.id   AF-A0A950XFU0-F1
#
_cell.length_a   1.000
_cell.length_b   1.000
_cell.length_c   1.000
_cell.angle_alpha   90.00
_cell.angle_beta   90.00
_cell.angle_gamma   90.00
#
_symmetry.space_group_name_H-M   'P 1'
#
loop_
_entity.id
_entity.type
_entity.pdbx_description
1 polymer ?
#
loop_
_entity_poly.entity_id
_entity_poly.type
_entity_poly.pdbx_seq_one_letter_code
_entity_poly.pdbx_strand_id
1 'polypeptide(L)'
;MSTVELKALRAFTLIELLVVMAIIGLLSSVVLASLNTARGKGTDAAIQEEVGQLRTLIELDASENAGSYANTQYDAWISYSTTCSIFTAGNYASREQQLCQALLKNAGSCNFASYQGLCVLIGNAQLPSGTFIPTKYSINVYLPGMSARTGVATWFCAGSSGATSYMTTSGFTDPGCYYNP
;
A
#
# COMPACT_ATOMS: atom_id res chain seq x y z
N MET A 1 -36.66 65.12 5.27
CA MET A 1 -37.47 63.92 4.98
C MET A 1 -36.68 63.10 3.96
N SER A 2 -35.87 62.16 4.44
CA SER A 2 -34.92 61.42 3.60
C SER A 2 -35.62 60.18 3.04
N THR A 3 -35.72 60.08 1.72
CA THR A 3 -36.32 58.95 1.02
C THR A 3 -35.38 57.75 1.05
N VAL A 4 -35.79 56.67 1.70
CA VAL A 4 -35.08 55.38 1.68
C VAL A 4 -35.43 54.68 0.36
N GLU A 5 -34.46 54.56 -0.55
CA GLU A 5 -34.57 53.68 -1.72
C GLU A 5 -34.51 52.22 -1.26
N LEU A 6 -35.64 51.50 -1.31
CA LEU A 6 -35.63 50.04 -1.20
C LEU A 6 -35.13 49.45 -2.52
N LYS A 7 -33.85 49.09 -2.55
CA LYS A 7 -33.24 48.32 -3.63
C LYS A 7 -33.93 46.96 -3.72
N ALA A 8 -34.59 46.68 -4.84
CA ALA A 8 -35.28 45.41 -5.06
C ALA A 8 -34.30 44.23 -4.95
N LEU A 9 -34.44 43.43 -3.90
CA LEU A 9 -33.73 42.16 -3.76
C LEU A 9 -34.30 41.21 -4.81
N ARG A 10 -33.50 40.82 -5.80
CA ARG A 10 -33.89 39.79 -6.78
C ARG A 10 -34.11 38.48 -6.03
N ALA A 11 -35.38 38.07 -5.92
CA ALA A 11 -35.74 36.76 -5.39
C ALA A 11 -35.44 35.70 -6.45
N PHE A 12 -34.61 34.71 -6.11
CA PHE A 12 -34.38 33.52 -6.94
C PHE A 12 -35.66 32.69 -7.03
N THR A 13 -35.93 32.13 -8.20
CA THR A 13 -37.07 31.22 -8.37
C THR A 13 -36.76 29.86 -7.74
N LEU A 14 -37.77 29.20 -7.17
CA LEU A 14 -37.63 27.84 -6.62
C LEU A 14 -37.11 26.85 -7.67
N ILE A 15 -37.51 27.03 -8.94
CA ILE A 15 -37.08 26.17 -10.04
C ILE A 15 -35.60 26.37 -10.38
N GLU A 16 -35.07 27.58 -10.30
CA GLU A 16 -33.63 27.84 -10.51
C GLU A 16 -32.78 27.12 -9.46
N LEU A 17 -33.17 27.19 -8.17
CA LEU A 17 -32.44 26.50 -7.11
C LEU A 17 -32.56 24.98 -7.24
N LEU A 18 -33.73 24.48 -7.63
CA LEU A 18 -33.99 23.05 -7.82
C LEU A 18 -33.16 22.47 -8.98
N VAL A 19 -33.07 23.16 -10.11
CA VAL A 19 -32.27 22.70 -11.27
C VAL A 19 -30.78 22.68 -10.95
N VAL A 20 -30.27 23.67 -10.20
CA VAL A 20 -28.86 23.71 -9.81
C VAL A 20 -28.48 22.51 -8.95
N MET A 21 -29.29 22.18 -7.93
CA MET A 21 -29.01 21.01 -7.08
C MET A 21 -29.13 19.70 -7.86
N ALA A 22 -30.05 19.63 -8.84
CA ALA A 22 -30.16 18.48 -9.73
C ALA A 22 -28.90 18.28 -10.59
N ILE A 23 -28.36 19.35 -11.19
CA ILE A 23 -27.14 19.29 -12.00
C ILE A 23 -25.90 18.99 -11.14
N ILE A 24 -25.76 19.62 -9.97
CA ILE A 24 -24.66 19.34 -9.04
C ILE A 24 -24.68 17.86 -8.62
N GLY A 25 -25.85 17.30 -8.33
CA GLY A 25 -26.01 15.88 -7.99
C GLY A 25 -25.51 14.97 -9.12
N LEU A 26 -25.92 15.24 -10.36
CA LEU A 26 -25.48 14.46 -11.53
C LEU A 26 -23.96 14.54 -11.71
N LEU A 27 -23.39 15.74 -11.71
CA LEU A 27 -21.95 15.93 -11.94
C LEU A 27 -21.10 15.36 -10.79
N SER A 28 -21.57 15.46 -9.55
CA SER A 28 -20.84 14.93 -8.38
C SER A 28 -20.68 13.40 -8.44
N SER A 29 -21.66 12.68 -8.97
CA SER A 29 -21.62 11.21 -9.06
C SER A 29 -20.47 10.70 -9.93
N VAL A 30 -20.25 11.34 -11.08
CA VAL A 30 -19.19 10.99 -12.03
C VAL A 30 -17.81 11.33 -11.48
N VAL A 31 -17.68 12.51 -10.85
CA VAL A 31 -16.42 12.98 -10.27
C VAL A 31 -15.98 12.09 -9.10
N LEU A 32 -16.90 11.67 -8.23
CA LEU A 32 -16.59 10.82 -7.08
C LEU A 32 -16.04 9.44 -7.48
N ALA A 33 -16.59 8.81 -8.53
CA ALA A 33 -16.09 7.53 -9.02
C ALA A 33 -14.63 7.62 -9.52
N SER A 34 -14.32 8.70 -10.26
CA SER A 34 -12.97 8.97 -10.76
C SER A 34 -12.00 9.31 -9.63
N LEU A 35 -12.44 10.09 -8.63
CA LEU A 35 -11.62 10.47 -7.47
C LEU A 35 -11.27 9.27 -6.59
N ASN A 36 -12.22 8.35 -6.35
CA ASN A 36 -11.95 7.13 -5.58
C ASN A 36 -10.90 6.24 -6.26
N THR A 37 -11.00 6.10 -7.59
CA THR A 37 -10.00 5.37 -8.39
C THR A 37 -8.63 6.03 -8.32
N ALA A 38 -8.57 7.37 -8.43
CA ALA A 38 -7.32 8.13 -8.36
C ALA A 38 -6.66 8.03 -6.98
N ARG A 39 -7.44 8.09 -5.89
CA ARG A 39 -6.94 7.91 -4.53
C ARG A 39 -6.34 6.52 -4.32
N GLY A 40 -7.04 5.47 -4.79
CA GLY A 40 -6.52 4.10 -4.74
C GLY A 40 -5.18 3.95 -5.47
N LYS A 41 -5.05 4.52 -6.67
CA LYS A 41 -3.77 4.54 -7.41
C LYS A 41 -2.67 5.30 -6.66
N GLY A 42 -3.02 6.41 -5.99
CA GLY A 42 -2.08 7.18 -5.16
C GLY A 42 -1.57 6.38 -3.97
N THR A 43 -2.45 5.64 -3.28
CA THR A 43 -2.06 4.74 -2.20
C THR A 43 -1.15 3.62 -2.71
N ASP A 44 -1.48 2.98 -3.84
CA ASP A 44 -0.64 1.94 -4.43
C ASP A 44 0.77 2.48 -4.78
N ALA A 45 0.86 3.70 -5.31
CA ALA A 45 2.14 4.34 -5.64
C ALA A 45 2.97 4.66 -4.39
N ALA A 46 2.33 5.14 -3.32
CA ALA A 46 3.01 5.39 -2.04
C ALA A 46 3.59 4.10 -1.46
N ILE A 47 2.84 2.99 -1.52
CA ILE A 47 3.32 1.67 -1.10
C ILE A 47 4.58 1.27 -1.89
N GLN A 48 4.57 1.44 -3.22
CA GLN A 48 5.72 1.07 -4.06
C GLN A 48 6.97 1.91 -3.72
N GLU A 49 6.79 3.20 -3.46
CA GLU A 49 7.87 4.08 -3.01
C GLU A 49 8.43 3.64 -1.65
N GLU A 50 7.56 3.36 -0.68
CA GLU A 50 7.94 2.88 0.64
C GLU A 50 8.67 1.54 0.58
N VAL A 51 8.24 0.62 -0.30
CA VAL A 51 8.96 -0.65 -0.57
C VAL A 51 10.35 -0.37 -1.13
N GLY A 52 10.49 0.58 -2.05
CA GLY A 52 11.80 0.99 -2.58
C GLY A 52 12.73 1.54 -1.49
N GLN A 53 12.22 2.41 -0.61
CA GLN A 53 12.98 2.95 0.51
C GLN A 53 13.38 1.86 1.50
N LEU A 54 12.45 0.96 1.84
CA LEU A 54 12.70 -0.16 2.74
C LEU A 54 13.76 -1.11 2.16
N ARG A 55 13.67 -1.39 0.87
CA ARG A 55 14.66 -2.19 0.14
C ARG A 55 16.07 -1.60 0.29
N THR A 56 16.22 -0.29 0.10
CA THR A 56 17.53 0.36 0.28
C THR A 56 18.07 0.20 1.69
N LEU A 57 17.22 0.31 2.72
CA LEU A 57 17.66 0.13 4.11
C LEU A 57 18.09 -1.30 4.41
N ILE A 58 17.33 -2.29 3.93
CA ILE A 58 17.66 -3.71 4.12
C ILE A 58 19.02 -4.05 3.48
N GLU A 59 19.29 -3.52 2.28
CA GLU A 59 20.58 -3.68 1.60
C GLU A 59 21.71 -2.96 2.36
N LEU A 60 21.45 -1.78 2.92
CA LEU A 60 22.42 -1.06 3.74
C LEU A 60 22.77 -1.82 5.02
N ASP A 61 21.77 -2.33 5.75
CA ASP A 61 22.00 -3.13 6.96
C ASP A 61 22.79 -4.41 6.65
N ALA A 62 22.43 -5.10 5.55
CA ALA A 62 23.16 -6.28 5.10
C ALA A 62 24.61 -5.97 4.72
N SER A 63 24.90 -4.80 4.14
CA SER A 63 26.28 -4.39 3.80
C SER A 63 27.17 -4.26 5.04
N GLU A 64 26.58 -3.91 6.19
CA GLU A 64 27.26 -3.81 7.48
C GLU A 64 27.33 -5.17 8.21
N ASN A 65 26.53 -6.15 7.77
CA ASN A 65 26.40 -7.49 8.37
C ASN A 65 26.88 -8.61 7.42
N ALA A 66 27.97 -8.39 6.69
CA ALA A 66 28.59 -9.37 5.79
C ALA A 66 27.66 -9.97 4.71
N GLY A 67 26.68 -9.20 4.24
CA GLY A 67 25.70 -9.60 3.24
C GLY A 67 24.57 -10.49 3.78
N SER A 68 24.45 -10.60 5.11
CA SER A 68 23.42 -11.38 5.78
C SER A 68 22.19 -10.52 6.12
N TYR A 69 21.01 -11.00 5.74
CA TYR A 69 19.72 -10.41 6.12
C TYR A 69 19.14 -11.06 7.39
N ALA A 70 20.00 -11.64 8.25
CA ALA A 70 19.58 -12.32 9.48
C ALA A 70 18.97 -11.39 10.54
N ASN A 71 19.16 -10.07 10.42
CA ASN A 71 18.56 -9.05 11.29
C ASN A 71 17.08 -8.80 10.99
N THR A 72 16.61 -9.26 9.82
CA THR A 72 15.21 -9.28 9.42
C THR A 72 14.62 -10.64 9.81
N GLN A 73 13.59 -10.66 10.66
CA GLN A 73 12.95 -11.90 11.10
C GLN A 73 12.56 -12.80 9.90
N TYR A 74 12.68 -14.10 10.12
CA TYR A 74 12.32 -15.14 9.16
C TYR A 74 10.81 -15.17 8.93
N ASP A 75 10.39 -15.19 7.66
CA ASP A 75 9.02 -15.49 7.19
C ASP A 75 7.88 -14.78 7.95
N ALA A 76 8.05 -13.48 8.19
CA ALA A 76 7.04 -12.71 8.90
C ALA A 76 5.94 -12.27 7.94
N TRP A 77 4.85 -13.03 7.90
CA TRP A 77 3.55 -12.50 7.50
C TRP A 77 3.05 -11.55 8.59
N ILE A 78 2.91 -10.27 8.25
CA ILE A 78 2.58 -9.21 9.20
C ILE A 78 1.15 -8.76 9.00
N SER A 79 0.41 -8.70 10.11
CA SER A 79 -0.96 -8.19 10.13
C SER A 79 -0.99 -6.67 10.26
N TYR A 80 -1.97 -6.03 9.61
CA TYR A 80 -2.18 -4.57 9.66
C TYR A 80 -2.43 -4.01 11.07
N SER A 81 -2.81 -4.87 12.04
CA SER A 81 -3.09 -4.49 13.43
C SER A 81 -1.88 -4.60 14.38
N THR A 82 -0.70 -5.00 13.86
CA THR A 82 0.49 -5.26 14.68
C THR A 82 1.53 -4.16 14.52
N THR A 83 2.28 -3.86 15.57
CA THR A 83 3.50 -3.04 15.46
C THR A 83 4.52 -3.78 14.62
N CYS A 84 5.17 -3.12 13.66
CA CYS A 84 6.19 -3.79 12.87
C CYS A 84 7.47 -3.96 13.72
N SER A 85 7.68 -5.16 14.25
CA SER A 85 8.82 -5.50 15.11
C SER A 85 9.75 -6.56 14.51
N ILE A 86 9.67 -6.78 13.20
CA ILE A 86 10.42 -7.84 12.49
C ILE A 86 11.90 -7.47 12.27
N PHE A 87 12.26 -6.19 12.35
CA PHE A 87 13.64 -5.72 12.34
C PHE A 87 14.08 -5.56 13.80
N THR A 88 14.82 -6.53 14.32
CA THR A 88 15.12 -6.62 15.77
C THR A 88 16.56 -6.26 16.13
N ALA A 89 17.42 -6.14 15.13
CA ALA A 89 18.83 -5.83 15.26
C ALA A 89 19.30 -5.01 14.05
N GLY A 90 20.49 -4.42 14.13
CA GLY A 90 21.03 -3.58 13.05
C GLY A 90 20.93 -2.08 13.34
N ASN A 91 21.77 -1.30 12.66
CA ASN A 91 21.88 0.15 12.87
C ASN A 91 20.65 0.90 12.32
N TYR A 92 19.95 0.31 11.37
CA TYR A 92 18.79 0.90 10.69
C TYR A 92 17.44 0.34 11.17
N ALA A 93 17.43 -0.60 12.12
CA ALA A 93 16.23 -1.30 12.57
C ALA A 93 15.07 -0.36 12.92
N SER A 94 15.33 0.72 13.66
CA SER A 94 14.27 1.68 14.02
C SER A 94 13.65 2.38 12.80
N ARG A 95 14.44 2.64 11.75
CA ARG A 95 13.96 3.27 10.52
C ARG A 95 13.19 2.27 9.65
N GLU A 96 13.67 1.04 9.57
CA GLU A 96 12.98 -0.05 8.86
C GLU A 96 11.62 -0.36 9.49
N GLN A 97 11.54 -0.40 10.84
CA GLN A 97 10.28 -0.55 11.56
C GLN A 97 9.29 0.59 11.23
N GLN A 98 9.76 1.84 11.15
CA GLN A 98 8.92 2.98 10.79
C GLN A 98 8.34 2.85 9.37
N LEU A 99 9.16 2.48 8.39
CA LEU A 99 8.72 2.28 7.01
C LEU A 99 7.76 1.09 6.88
N CYS A 100 8.07 -0.03 7.53
CA CYS A 100 7.18 -1.16 7.57
C CYS A 100 5.84 -0.83 8.24
N GLN A 101 5.83 -0.02 9.29
CA GLN A 101 4.60 0.48 9.90
C GLN A 101 3.78 1.35 8.93
N ALA A 102 4.45 2.14 8.09
CA ALA A 102 3.80 2.94 7.04
C ALA A 102 3.18 2.04 5.96
N LEU A 103 3.92 1.02 5.50
CA LEU A 103 3.43 0.02 4.57
C LEU A 103 2.17 -0.68 5.08
N LEU A 104 2.17 -1.12 6.35
CA LEU A 104 0.99 -1.75 6.97
C LEU A 104 -0.22 -0.83 7.01
N LYS A 105 -0.02 0.46 7.30
CA LYS A 105 -1.11 1.47 7.31
C LYS A 105 -1.67 1.70 5.91
N ASN A 106 -0.80 1.79 4.90
CA ASN A 106 -1.19 2.07 3.53
C ASN A 106 -1.82 0.85 2.85
N ALA A 107 -1.31 -0.35 3.12
CA ALA A 107 -1.87 -1.61 2.63
C ALA A 107 -3.27 -1.87 3.23
N GLY A 108 -3.50 -1.44 4.47
CA GLY A 108 -4.77 -1.60 5.17
C GLY A 108 -5.11 -3.07 5.41
N SER A 109 -6.41 -3.38 5.53
CA SER A 109 -6.87 -4.77 5.68
C SER A 109 -7.00 -5.44 4.32
N CYS A 110 -6.39 -6.62 4.21
CA CYS A 110 -6.43 -7.49 3.04
C CYS A 110 -7.15 -8.80 3.42
N ASN A 111 -7.91 -9.33 2.48
CA ASN A 111 -8.56 -10.63 2.60
C ASN A 111 -7.97 -11.56 1.55
N PHE A 112 -6.98 -12.35 1.94
CA PHE A 112 -6.31 -13.28 1.05
C PHE A 112 -6.30 -14.71 1.60
N ALA A 113 -7.00 -15.60 0.91
CA ALA A 113 -7.10 -17.02 1.26
C ALA A 113 -7.44 -17.23 2.76
N SER A 114 -6.76 -18.18 3.43
CA SER A 114 -6.94 -18.50 4.86
C SER A 114 -6.27 -17.49 5.82
N TYR A 115 -5.53 -16.50 5.29
CA TYR A 115 -4.73 -15.58 6.07
C TYR A 115 -5.43 -14.21 6.14
N GLN A 116 -6.41 -14.10 7.03
CA GLN A 116 -7.14 -12.84 7.20
C GLN A 116 -6.25 -11.78 7.87
N GLY A 117 -6.07 -10.66 7.19
CA GLY A 117 -5.34 -9.51 7.72
C GLY A 117 -3.83 -9.52 7.54
N LEU A 118 -3.22 -10.55 6.95
CA LEU A 118 -1.79 -10.57 6.64
C LEU A 118 -1.52 -9.88 5.31
N CYS A 119 -1.02 -8.64 5.33
CA CYS A 119 -0.99 -7.76 4.15
C CYS A 119 0.40 -7.39 3.68
N VAL A 120 1.40 -7.75 4.47
CA VAL A 120 2.81 -7.53 4.19
C VAL A 120 3.54 -8.81 4.57
N LEU A 121 4.36 -9.34 3.67
CA LEU A 121 5.41 -10.29 3.99
C LEU A 121 6.74 -9.60 3.78
N ILE A 122 7.57 -9.58 4.82
CA ILE A 122 8.96 -9.14 4.73
C ILE A 122 9.79 -10.17 5.47
N GLY A 123 10.82 -10.69 4.81
CA GLY A 123 11.74 -11.59 5.46
C GLY A 123 12.66 -12.31 4.49
N ASN A 124 13.52 -13.13 5.09
CA ASN A 124 14.37 -14.04 4.34
C ASN A 124 13.53 -14.97 3.48
N ALA A 125 13.96 -15.15 2.24
CA ALA A 125 13.25 -15.98 1.29
C ALA A 125 13.47 -17.47 1.57
N GLN A 126 12.46 -18.26 1.23
CA GLN A 126 12.50 -19.71 1.31
C GLN A 126 12.43 -20.29 -0.09
N LEU A 127 13.29 -21.26 -0.41
CA LEU A 127 13.12 -22.04 -1.64
C LEU A 127 11.83 -22.88 -1.57
N PRO A 128 11.24 -23.28 -2.70
CA PRO A 128 10.14 -24.25 -2.74
C PRO A 128 10.47 -25.58 -2.03
N SER A 129 11.76 -25.87 -1.83
CA SER A 129 12.26 -27.03 -1.08
C SER A 129 12.17 -26.88 0.46
N GLY A 130 11.71 -25.73 0.98
CA GLY A 130 11.68 -25.46 2.42
C GLY A 130 12.99 -24.94 3.00
N THR A 131 13.99 -24.65 2.16
CA THR A 131 15.31 -24.20 2.60
C THR A 131 15.33 -22.68 2.76
N PHE A 132 15.64 -22.20 3.96
CA PHE A 132 15.84 -20.78 4.25
C PHE A 132 17.16 -20.28 3.65
N ILE A 133 17.12 -19.11 3.01
CA ILE A 133 18.31 -18.47 2.46
C ILE A 133 18.55 -17.14 3.18
N PRO A 134 19.51 -17.05 4.11
CA PRO A 134 19.78 -15.83 4.87
C PRO A 134 20.39 -14.69 4.02
N THR A 135 20.77 -14.98 2.77
CA THR A 135 21.35 -14.04 1.81
C THR A 135 20.33 -13.59 0.76
N LYS A 136 19.04 -13.87 0.95
CA LYS A 136 17.97 -13.48 0.04
C LYS A 136 16.77 -13.02 0.85
N TYR A 137 16.15 -11.93 0.44
CA TYR A 137 14.91 -11.44 1.03
C TYR A 137 13.87 -11.17 -0.04
N SER A 138 12.62 -11.07 0.40
CA SER A 138 11.51 -10.56 -0.42
C SER A 138 10.62 -9.65 0.43
N ILE A 139 10.03 -8.68 -0.24
CA ILE A 139 9.03 -7.75 0.28
C ILE A 139 7.79 -7.92 -0.59
N ASN A 140 6.71 -8.43 -0.01
CA ASN A 140 5.46 -8.67 -0.71
C ASN A 140 4.38 -7.86 0.00
N VAL A 141 3.80 -6.89 -0.68
CA VAL A 141 2.83 -5.96 -0.09
C VAL A 141 1.55 -5.96 -0.89
N TYR A 142 0.41 -6.05 -0.19
CA TYR A 142 -0.90 -5.96 -0.79
C TYR A 142 -1.17 -4.54 -1.33
N LEU A 143 -1.72 -4.45 -2.54
CA LEU A 143 -2.11 -3.20 -3.18
C LEU A 143 -3.64 -3.03 -3.11
N PRO A 144 -4.18 -2.24 -2.15
CA PRO A 144 -5.62 -2.13 -1.95
C PRO A 144 -6.31 -1.41 -3.13
N GLY A 145 -5.66 -0.41 -3.72
CA GLY A 145 -6.22 0.34 -4.85
C GLY A 145 -6.30 -0.52 -6.10
N MET A 146 -5.28 -1.34 -6.36
CA MET A 146 -5.26 -2.24 -7.52
C MET A 146 -6.26 -3.37 -7.33
N SER A 147 -6.31 -3.96 -6.13
CA SER A 147 -7.24 -5.04 -5.79
C SER A 147 -8.70 -4.61 -5.87
N ALA A 148 -9.03 -3.40 -5.41
CA ALA A 148 -10.38 -2.85 -5.53
C ALA A 148 -10.80 -2.61 -6.99
N ARG A 149 -9.84 -2.29 -7.87
CA ARG A 149 -10.09 -2.04 -9.30
C ARG A 149 -10.22 -3.33 -10.12
N THR A 150 -9.42 -4.35 -9.81
CA THR A 150 -9.41 -5.62 -10.54
C THR A 150 -10.42 -6.63 -9.97
N GLY A 151 -10.87 -6.43 -8.72
CA GLY A 151 -11.68 -7.41 -7.99
C GLY A 151 -10.89 -8.64 -7.54
N VAL A 152 -9.56 -8.63 -7.70
CA VAL A 152 -8.67 -9.74 -7.37
C VAL A 152 -7.57 -9.21 -6.46
N ALA A 153 -7.28 -9.94 -5.37
CA ALA A 153 -6.20 -9.57 -4.47
C ALA A 153 -4.87 -9.49 -5.24
N THR A 154 -4.29 -8.30 -5.28
CA THR A 154 -3.10 -7.99 -6.05
C THR A 154 -1.97 -7.56 -5.11
N TRP A 155 -0.79 -8.11 -5.37
CA TRP A 155 0.40 -7.95 -4.55
C TRP A 155 1.52 -7.35 -5.37
N PHE A 156 2.30 -6.49 -4.73
CA PHE A 156 3.58 -6.02 -5.25
C PHE A 156 4.69 -6.79 -4.57
N CYS A 157 5.52 -7.45 -5.38
CA CYS A 157 6.69 -8.17 -4.92
C CYS A 157 7.95 -7.41 -5.29
N ALA A 158 8.90 -7.35 -4.38
CA ALA A 158 10.26 -6.85 -4.61
C ALA A 158 11.25 -7.72 -3.85
N GLY A 159 12.27 -8.23 -4.54
CA GLY A 159 13.22 -9.16 -3.94
C GLY A 159 14.67 -8.74 -4.10
N SER A 160 15.53 -9.43 -3.36
CA SER A 160 16.99 -9.23 -3.35
C SER A 160 17.67 -9.37 -4.71
N SER A 161 17.03 -10.02 -5.70
CA SER A 161 17.57 -10.14 -7.06
C SER A 161 17.57 -8.82 -7.85
N GLY A 162 16.81 -7.80 -7.45
CA GLY A 162 16.51 -6.68 -8.35
C GLY A 162 15.08 -6.69 -8.84
N ALA A 163 14.50 -7.88 -9.00
CA ALA A 163 13.23 -8.05 -9.67
C ALA A 163 12.07 -7.50 -8.83
N THR A 164 11.09 -6.95 -9.55
CA THR A 164 9.79 -6.57 -9.02
C THR A 164 8.69 -7.12 -9.91
N SER A 165 7.60 -7.58 -9.32
CA SER A 165 6.46 -8.11 -10.07
C SER A 165 5.14 -7.78 -9.38
N TYR A 166 4.06 -7.90 -10.16
CA TYR A 166 2.70 -7.83 -9.66
C TYR A 166 2.09 -9.22 -9.77
N MET A 167 1.54 -9.71 -8.67
CA MET A 167 1.00 -11.05 -8.61
C MET A 167 -0.44 -11.01 -8.09
N THR A 168 -1.28 -11.87 -8.66
CA THR A 168 -2.70 -12.03 -8.28
C THR A 168 -3.03 -13.42 -7.73
N THR A 169 -2.07 -14.34 -7.73
CA THR A 169 -2.21 -15.74 -7.28
C THR A 169 -1.46 -15.99 -5.97
N SER A 170 -1.80 -17.06 -5.24
CA SER A 170 -1.20 -17.38 -3.92
C SER A 170 0.16 -18.06 -3.98
N GLY A 171 0.78 -18.09 -5.16
CA GLY A 171 1.99 -18.86 -5.39
C GLY A 171 3.27 -18.18 -4.91
N PHE A 172 3.33 -16.84 -4.89
CA PHE A 172 4.54 -16.04 -4.63
C PHE A 172 5.78 -16.53 -5.41
N THR A 173 5.57 -17.03 -6.63
CA THR A 173 6.61 -17.60 -7.50
C THR A 173 7.14 -16.63 -8.57
N ASP A 174 6.46 -15.50 -8.76
CA ASP A 174 6.88 -14.50 -9.74
C ASP A 174 8.21 -13.84 -9.30
N PRO A 175 9.03 -13.35 -10.25
CA PRO A 175 10.31 -12.72 -9.92
C PRO A 175 10.18 -11.58 -8.89
N GLY A 176 10.99 -11.64 -7.83
CA GLY A 176 10.96 -10.72 -6.70
C GLY A 176 10.00 -11.13 -5.57
N CYS A 177 9.17 -12.16 -5.75
CA CYS A 177 8.28 -12.66 -4.71
C CYS A 177 8.97 -13.66 -3.77
N TYR A 178 8.27 -14.07 -2.70
CA TYR A 178 8.80 -14.91 -1.63
C TYR A 178 9.56 -16.18 -2.05
N TYR A 179 9.07 -16.94 -3.04
CA TYR A 179 9.73 -18.15 -3.51
C TYR A 179 10.68 -17.93 -4.69
N ASN A 180 10.80 -16.70 -5.18
CA ASN A 180 11.67 -16.31 -6.29
C ASN A 180 12.27 -14.89 -6.06
N PRO A 181 13.03 -14.69 -4.96
CA PRO A 181 13.53 -13.40 -4.49
C PRO A 181 14.60 -12.76 -5.39
#